data_AF-A0A843AU47-F1
#
_entry.id   AF-A0A843AU47-F1
#
_cell.length_a   1.000
_cell.length_b   1.000
_cell.length_c   1.000
_cell.angle_alpha   90.00
_cell.angle_beta   90.00
_cell.angle_gamma   90.00
#
_symmetry.space_group_name_H-M   'P 1'
#
loop_
_entity.id
_entity.type
_entity.pdbx_description
1 polymer ?
#
loop_
_entity_poly.entity_id
_entity_poly.type
_entity_poly.pdbx_seq_one_letter_code
_entity_poly.pdbx_strand_id
1 'polypeptide(L)'
;MFDKLRSEIRNEPIVLAHHPLCGRFEDHFITIRGRKVCRGCLTVYPTAAAGIAILAPIGISDFSVLFALSLFLFIMNLPRLIIHRSGRTNLFFNIVLGLCLSATALAMFNCPADLRLAYYPFVVVTYLLFMAYRGHRMMSGCRKCPDHHLYPACFTALVTTDCEQYD
;
A
#
# COMPACT_ATOMS: atom_id res chain seq x y z
N MET A 1 6.63 -22.88 23.06
CA MET A 1 5.75 -22.75 21.86
C MET A 1 5.17 -21.34 21.73
N PHE A 2 4.55 -20.79 22.79
CA PHE A 2 4.03 -19.41 22.79
C PHE A 2 5.08 -18.33 22.50
N ASP A 3 6.31 -18.44 23.01
CA ASP A 3 7.34 -17.43 22.75
C ASP A 3 7.84 -17.42 21.30
N LYS A 4 7.88 -18.60 20.66
CA LYS A 4 8.22 -18.77 19.25
C LYS A 4 7.13 -18.16 18.36
N LEU A 5 5.87 -18.46 18.67
CA LEU A 5 4.70 -17.86 18.02
C LEU A 5 4.67 -16.33 18.22
N ARG A 6 5.04 -15.85 19.43
CA ARG A 6 5.11 -14.43 19.75
C ARG A 6 6.29 -13.72 19.10
N SER A 7 7.38 -14.42 18.77
CA SER A 7 8.47 -13.88 17.96
C SER A 7 8.11 -13.89 16.47
N GLU A 8 7.44 -14.93 15.98
CA GLU A 8 6.91 -15.00 14.61
C GLU A 8 5.87 -13.90 14.38
N ILE A 9 4.84 -13.74 15.23
CA ILE A 9 3.85 -12.64 15.10
C ILE A 9 4.47 -11.23 15.25
N ARG A 10 5.61 -11.11 15.95
CA ARG A 10 6.28 -9.81 16.17
C ARG A 10 7.19 -9.44 15.01
N ASN A 11 7.75 -10.44 14.33
CA ASN A 11 8.65 -10.28 13.21
C ASN A 11 7.90 -10.36 11.88
N GLU A 12 6.93 -11.24 11.73
CA GLU A 12 6.03 -11.31 10.59
C GLU A 12 4.94 -10.23 10.73
N PRO A 13 4.91 -9.24 9.83
CA PRO A 13 3.81 -8.29 9.75
C PRO A 13 2.62 -8.97 9.06
N ILE A 14 2.04 -9.99 9.71
CA ILE A 14 1.03 -10.91 9.17
C ILE A 14 -0.21 -10.21 8.61
N VAL A 15 -0.41 -8.91 8.87
CA VAL A 15 -1.62 -8.23 8.40
C VAL A 15 -1.34 -7.17 7.33
N LEU A 16 -0.10 -6.68 7.14
CA LEU A 16 0.12 -5.50 6.27
C LEU A 16 1.46 -5.37 5.55
N ALA A 17 2.53 -6.12 5.85
CA ALA A 17 3.72 -6.00 5.00
C ALA A 17 3.69 -7.04 3.90
N HIS A 18 3.45 -6.52 2.71
CA HIS A 18 3.73 -7.22 1.47
C HIS A 18 5.24 -7.24 1.15
N HIS A 19 6.12 -6.74 2.03
CA HIS A 19 7.56 -6.61 1.79
C HIS A 19 8.33 -7.67 2.60
N PRO A 20 9.37 -8.32 2.01
CA PRO A 20 10.30 -9.15 2.76
C PRO A 20 10.99 -8.28 3.83
N LEU A 21 11.15 -8.81 5.04
CA LEU A 21 11.84 -8.13 6.14
C LEU A 21 13.37 -8.22 5.96
N CYS A 22 13.88 -7.83 4.80
CA CYS A 22 15.32 -7.72 4.57
C CYS A 22 15.81 -6.29 4.80
N GLY A 23 17.10 -6.13 5.08
CA GLY A 23 17.77 -4.84 5.29
C GLY A 23 17.44 -3.80 4.22
N ARG A 24 17.33 -4.23 2.97
CA ARG A 24 17.04 -3.38 1.80
C ARG A 24 15.70 -2.63 1.88
N PHE A 25 14.72 -3.14 2.61
CA PHE A 25 13.42 -2.49 2.75
C PHE A 25 13.24 -1.78 4.10
N GLU A 26 14.28 -1.66 4.94
CA GLU A 26 14.13 -1.07 6.28
C GLU A 26 13.56 0.34 6.26
N ASP A 27 13.91 1.16 5.27
CA ASP A 27 13.38 2.52 5.09
C ASP A 27 11.87 2.58 4.79
N HIS A 28 11.27 1.45 4.40
CA HIS A 28 9.83 1.34 4.18
C HIS A 28 9.07 1.00 5.47
N PHE A 29 9.78 0.68 6.54
CA PHE A 29 9.21 0.34 7.84
C PHE A 29 9.46 1.46 8.86
N ILE A 30 8.57 1.53 9.84
CA ILE A 30 8.74 2.33 11.05
C ILE A 30 8.57 1.38 12.23
N THR A 31 9.45 1.49 13.22
CA THR A 31 9.39 0.66 14.43
C THR A 31 8.55 1.37 15.49
N ILE A 32 7.37 0.83 15.79
CA ILE A 32 6.47 1.34 16.84
C ILE A 32 6.42 0.31 17.96
N ARG A 33 6.86 0.66 19.18
CA ARG A 33 6.92 -0.23 20.34
C ARG A 33 7.59 -1.59 20.03
N GLY A 34 8.69 -1.56 19.26
CA GLY A 34 9.44 -2.75 18.88
C GLY A 34 8.78 -3.62 17.79
N ARG A 35 7.76 -3.10 17.09
CA ARG A 35 7.13 -3.79 15.94
C ARG A 35 7.36 -3.00 14.65
N LYS A 36 7.78 -3.69 13.57
CA LYS A 36 7.94 -3.10 12.24
C LYS A 36 6.58 -2.91 11.58
N VAL A 37 6.24 -1.68 11.18
CA VAL A 37 4.98 -1.33 10.50
C VAL A 37 5.30 -0.68 9.15
N CYS A 38 4.60 -1.07 8.09
CA CYS A 38 4.76 -0.46 6.76
C CYS A 38 4.36 1.02 6.80
N ARG A 39 5.30 1.91 6.47
CA ARG A 39 5.08 3.36 6.40
C ARG A 39 3.97 3.74 5.41
N GLY A 40 3.85 2.98 4.32
CA GLY A 40 2.78 3.15 3.33
C GLY A 40 1.41 2.90 3.95
N CYS A 41 1.24 1.75 4.59
CA CYS A 41 -0.02 1.39 5.21
C CYS A 41 -0.41 2.32 6.37
N LEU A 42 0.58 2.69 7.19
CA LEU A 42 0.41 3.61 8.31
C LEU A 42 -0.08 5.00 7.87
N THR A 43 0.13 5.37 6.61
CA THR A 43 -0.32 6.66 6.07
C THR A 43 -1.61 6.49 5.26
N VAL A 44 -1.68 5.50 4.37
CA VAL A 44 -2.84 5.29 3.48
C VAL A 44 -4.11 4.93 4.27
N TYR A 45 -4.06 4.00 5.21
CA TYR A 45 -5.27 3.52 5.90
C TYR A 45 -5.87 4.56 6.85
N PRO A 46 -5.10 5.25 7.71
CA PRO A 46 -5.65 6.34 8.50
C PRO A 46 -6.18 7.47 7.63
N THR A 47 -5.52 7.79 6.51
CA THR A 47 -6.01 8.82 5.58
C THR A 47 -7.34 8.40 4.94
N ALA A 48 -7.47 7.15 4.50
CA ALA A 48 -8.73 6.65 3.95
C ALA A 48 -9.85 6.66 4.99
N ALA A 49 -9.58 6.23 6.22
CA ALA A 49 -10.55 6.27 7.31
C ALA A 49 -10.99 7.71 7.63
N ALA A 50 -10.04 8.64 7.74
CA ALA A 50 -10.31 10.06 7.94
C ALA A 50 -11.10 10.65 6.76
N GLY A 51 -10.75 10.30 5.52
CA GLY A 51 -11.46 10.73 4.32
C GLY A 51 -12.92 10.30 4.33
N ILE A 52 -13.22 9.05 4.70
CA ILE A 52 -14.60 8.57 4.87
C ILE A 52 -15.31 9.36 5.97
N ALA A 53 -14.69 9.51 7.13
CA ALA A 53 -15.27 10.20 8.28
C ALA A 53 -15.58 11.69 8.00
N ILE A 54 -14.82 12.32 7.10
CA ILE A 54 -15.02 13.72 6.68
C ILE A 54 -16.04 13.80 5.55
N LEU A 55 -15.93 12.99 4.50
CA LEU A 55 -16.77 13.09 3.30
C LEU A 55 -18.21 12.62 3.55
N ALA A 56 -18.41 11.58 4.35
CA ALA A 56 -19.73 11.03 4.64
C ALA A 56 -20.72 12.05 5.26
N PRO A 57 -20.36 12.83 6.32
CA PRO A 57 -21.28 13.78 6.93
C PRO A 57 -21.49 15.07 6.13
N ILE A 58 -20.57 15.45 5.22
CA ILE A 58 -20.69 16.68 4.40
C ILE A 58 -21.83 16.55 3.38
N GLY A 59 -22.42 15.35 3.22
CA GLY A 59 -23.54 15.12 2.30
C GLY A 59 -23.10 15.00 0.84
N ILE A 60 -21.81 14.84 0.57
CA ILE A 60 -21.30 14.45 -0.74
C ILE A 60 -21.56 12.94 -0.90
N SER A 61 -22.80 12.60 -1.22
CA SER A 61 -23.24 11.22 -1.45
C SER A 61 -23.52 10.92 -2.91
N ASP A 62 -23.51 11.93 -3.79
CA ASP A 62 -23.74 11.71 -5.22
C ASP A 62 -22.65 10.82 -5.81
N PHE A 63 -23.08 9.71 -6.42
CA PHE A 63 -22.20 8.72 -7.02
C PHE A 63 -21.28 9.34 -8.08
N SER A 64 -21.80 10.23 -8.93
CA SER A 64 -21.04 10.82 -10.04
C SER A 64 -19.91 11.72 -9.51
N VAL A 65 -20.20 12.50 -8.47
CA VAL A 65 -19.20 13.35 -7.80
C VAL A 65 -18.10 12.51 -7.14
N LEU A 66 -18.48 11.49 -6.37
CA LEU A 66 -17.52 10.60 -5.69
C LEU A 66 -16.68 9.80 -6.70
N PHE A 67 -17.30 9.33 -7.78
CA PHE A 67 -16.61 8.64 -8.87
C PHE A 67 -15.60 9.57 -9.55
N ALA A 68 -16.00 10.77 -9.97
CA ALA A 68 -15.13 11.75 -10.60
C ALA A 68 -13.95 12.14 -9.69
N LEU A 69 -14.22 12.36 -8.40
CA LEU A 69 -13.18 12.63 -7.40
C LEU A 69 -12.21 11.45 -7.28
N SER A 70 -12.71 10.22 -7.20
CA SER A 70 -11.86 9.03 -7.12
C SER A 70 -10.97 8.87 -8.35
N LEU A 71 -11.53 9.09 -9.55
CA LEU A 71 -10.79 9.01 -10.80
C LEU A 71 -9.71 10.11 -10.87
N PHE A 72 -10.06 11.33 -10.50
CA PHE A 72 -9.12 12.45 -10.44
C PHE A 72 -7.95 12.16 -9.49
N LEU A 73 -8.23 11.73 -8.26
CA LEU A 73 -7.21 11.37 -7.27
C LEU A 73 -6.35 10.17 -7.70
N PHE A 74 -6.95 9.22 -8.43
CA PHE A 74 -6.21 8.10 -9.02
C PHE A 74 -5.24 8.58 -10.11
N ILE A 75 -5.70 9.45 -11.02
CA ILE A 75 -4.85 10.03 -12.07
C ILE A 75 -3.71 10.84 -11.44
N MET A 76 -3.98 11.64 -10.41
CA MET A 76 -2.97 12.36 -9.65
C MET A 76 -1.94 11.44 -8.98
N ASN A 77 -2.26 10.17 -8.74
CA ASN A 77 -1.32 9.17 -8.23
C ASN A 77 -0.43 8.53 -9.31
N LEU A 78 -0.78 8.61 -10.60
CA LEU A 78 0.00 7.99 -11.68
C LEU A 78 1.45 8.51 -11.81
N PRO A 79 1.75 9.82 -11.59
CA PRO A 79 3.12 10.32 -11.59
C PRO A 79 4.05 9.61 -10.59
N ARG A 80 3.50 9.00 -9.53
CA ARG A 80 4.24 8.16 -8.56
C ARG A 80 5.03 7.02 -9.24
N LEU A 81 4.63 6.60 -10.43
CA LEU A 81 5.29 5.54 -11.17
C LEU A 81 6.68 5.96 -11.70
N ILE A 82 6.86 7.25 -11.97
CA ILE A 82 8.03 7.82 -12.65
C ILE A 82 8.87 8.67 -11.69
N ILE A 83 8.24 9.41 -10.78
CA ILE A 83 8.91 10.36 -9.89
C ILE A 83 9.83 9.64 -8.89
N HIS A 84 11.04 10.17 -8.72
CA HIS A 84 11.98 9.68 -7.71
C HIS A 84 11.35 9.77 -6.31
N ARG A 85 11.44 8.66 -5.59
CA ARG A 85 10.86 8.54 -4.26
C ARG A 85 11.74 9.28 -3.25
N SER A 86 11.21 10.37 -2.69
CA SER A 86 11.73 11.00 -1.49
C SER A 86 10.72 10.79 -0.35
N GLY A 87 11.15 10.96 0.90
CA GLY A 87 10.25 10.78 2.05
C GLY A 87 9.00 11.65 1.98
N ARG A 88 9.11 12.88 1.46
CA ARG A 88 7.99 13.84 1.33
C ARG A 88 7.06 13.48 0.17
N THR A 89 7.60 13.13 -1.00
CA THR A 89 6.77 12.76 -2.16
C THR A 89 6.00 11.47 -1.90
N ASN A 90 6.62 10.49 -1.23
CA ASN A 90 5.94 9.27 -0.80
C ASN A 90 4.76 9.54 0.15
N LEU A 91 4.94 10.43 1.12
CA LEU A 91 3.86 10.81 2.04
C LEU A 91 2.70 11.46 1.29
N PHE A 92 2.98 12.43 0.41
CA PHE A 92 1.97 13.08 -0.42
C PHE A 92 1.16 12.06 -1.23
N PHE A 93 1.83 11.18 -1.99
CA PHE A 93 1.13 10.16 -2.78
C PHE A 93 0.33 9.18 -1.91
N ASN A 94 0.82 8.82 -0.72
CA ASN A 94 0.06 7.96 0.19
C ASN A 94 -1.20 8.65 0.71
N ILE A 95 -1.16 9.96 0.97
CA ILE A 95 -2.34 10.74 1.36
C ILE A 95 -3.34 10.78 0.21
N VAL A 96 -2.90 11.15 -0.99
CA VAL A 96 -3.77 11.19 -2.18
C VAL A 96 -4.37 9.81 -2.47
N LEU A 97 -3.59 8.73 -2.35
CA LEU A 97 -4.08 7.36 -2.50
C LEU A 97 -5.11 6.99 -1.42
N GLY A 98 -4.90 7.39 -0.17
CA GLY A 98 -5.86 7.20 0.91
C GLY A 98 -7.19 7.91 0.62
N LEU A 99 -7.13 9.15 0.16
CA LEU A 99 -8.32 9.92 -0.24
C LEU A 99 -9.04 9.29 -1.44
N CYS A 100 -8.28 8.79 -2.42
CA CYS A 100 -8.82 8.04 -3.55
C CYS A 100 -9.60 6.82 -3.06
N LEU A 101 -9.02 6.02 -2.15
CA LEU A 101 -9.69 4.85 -1.57
C LEU A 101 -10.96 5.23 -0.81
N SER A 102 -10.96 6.33 -0.06
CA SER A 102 -12.18 6.80 0.61
C SER A 102 -13.28 7.19 -0.37
N ALA A 103 -12.94 7.93 -1.44
CA ALA A 103 -13.90 8.34 -2.46
C ALA A 103 -14.45 7.12 -3.22
N THR A 104 -13.59 6.17 -3.60
CA THR A 104 -14.00 4.91 -4.23
C THR A 104 -14.91 4.09 -3.31
N ALA A 105 -14.59 3.95 -2.03
CA ALA A 105 -15.42 3.21 -1.09
C ALA A 105 -16.81 3.84 -0.95
N LEU A 106 -16.89 5.16 -0.76
CA LEU A 106 -18.16 5.87 -0.70
C LEU A 106 -18.93 5.79 -2.02
N ALA A 107 -18.26 5.88 -3.18
CA ALA A 107 -18.88 5.69 -4.48
C ALA A 107 -19.46 4.27 -4.62
N MET A 108 -18.77 3.24 -4.13
CA MET A 108 -19.30 1.87 -4.13
C MET A 108 -20.57 1.73 -3.30
N PHE A 109 -20.66 2.38 -2.14
CA PHE A 109 -21.86 2.38 -1.29
C PHE A 109 -23.04 3.13 -1.94
N ASN A 110 -22.77 4.25 -2.61
CA ASN A 110 -23.81 5.09 -3.23
C ASN A 110 -24.10 4.73 -4.71
N CYS A 111 -23.47 3.67 -5.24
CA CYS A 111 -23.60 3.29 -6.64
C CYS A 111 -25.05 2.87 -6.97
N PRO A 112 -25.68 3.46 -8.01
CA PRO A 112 -27.03 3.09 -8.43
C PRO A 112 -27.04 1.67 -9.01
N ALA A 113 -28.16 0.96 -8.84
CA ALA A 113 -28.23 -0.49 -9.03
C ALA A 113 -27.91 -0.95 -10.46
N ASP A 114 -28.26 -0.14 -11.46
CA ASP A 114 -28.00 -0.33 -12.88
C ASP A 114 -26.49 -0.28 -13.22
N LEU A 115 -25.69 0.50 -12.49
CA LEU A 115 -24.26 0.65 -12.76
C LEU A 115 -23.36 -0.31 -11.96
N ARG A 116 -23.87 -0.95 -10.90
CA ARG A 116 -23.06 -1.81 -10.01
C ARG A 116 -22.33 -2.93 -10.74
N LEU A 117 -23.00 -3.55 -11.72
CA LEU A 117 -22.44 -4.68 -12.48
C LEU A 117 -21.27 -4.25 -13.36
N ALA A 118 -21.19 -2.99 -13.76
CA ALA A 118 -20.04 -2.45 -14.50
C ALA A 118 -18.97 -1.89 -13.54
N TYR A 119 -19.40 -1.13 -12.53
CA TYR A 119 -18.50 -0.39 -11.66
C TYR A 119 -17.68 -1.28 -10.71
N TYR A 120 -18.30 -2.27 -10.06
CA TYR A 120 -17.59 -3.14 -9.12
C TYR A 120 -16.48 -3.96 -9.77
N PRO A 121 -16.70 -4.68 -10.89
CA PRO A 121 -15.61 -5.38 -11.55
C PRO A 121 -14.54 -4.42 -12.07
N PHE A 122 -14.91 -3.22 -12.53
CA PHE A 122 -13.93 -2.20 -12.90
C PHE A 122 -13.00 -1.86 -11.73
N VAL A 123 -13.55 -1.51 -10.55
CA VAL A 123 -12.75 -1.22 -9.35
C VAL A 123 -11.88 -2.41 -8.93
N VAL A 124 -12.44 -3.63 -8.93
CA VAL A 124 -11.71 -4.85 -8.56
C VAL A 124 -10.57 -5.11 -9.53
N VAL A 125 -10.80 -5.03 -10.85
CA VAL A 125 -9.77 -5.23 -11.86
C VAL A 125 -8.68 -4.17 -11.74
N THR A 126 -9.03 -2.89 -11.59
CA THR A 126 -8.05 -1.82 -11.38
C THR A 126 -7.22 -2.06 -10.11
N TYR A 127 -7.84 -2.46 -9.01
CA TYR A 127 -7.14 -2.80 -7.77
C TYR A 127 -6.18 -3.98 -7.96
N LEU A 128 -6.63 -5.06 -8.59
CA LEU A 128 -5.80 -6.24 -8.87
C LEU A 128 -4.62 -5.90 -9.78
N LEU A 129 -4.83 -5.14 -10.84
CA LEU A 129 -3.76 -4.68 -11.74
C LEU A 129 -2.75 -3.80 -10.99
N PHE A 130 -3.22 -2.87 -10.15
CA PHE A 130 -2.35 -2.02 -9.34
C PHE A 130 -1.51 -2.84 -8.35
N MET A 131 -2.13 -3.81 -7.66
CA MET A 131 -1.45 -4.71 -6.74
C MET A 131 -0.46 -5.62 -7.45
N ALA A 132 -0.83 -6.17 -8.61
CA ALA A 132 0.06 -6.99 -9.44
C ALA A 132 1.27 -6.18 -9.93
N TYR A 133 1.06 -4.95 -10.42
CA TYR A 133 2.14 -4.06 -10.83
C TYR A 133 3.08 -3.73 -9.67
N ARG A 134 2.54 -3.35 -8.50
CA ARG A 134 3.37 -3.06 -7.32
C ARG A 134 4.13 -4.28 -6.84
N GLY A 135 3.48 -5.45 -6.83
CA GLY A 135 4.09 -6.73 -6.49
C GLY A 135 5.22 -7.08 -7.46
N HIS A 136 4.99 -6.96 -8.76
CA HIS A 136 6.00 -7.21 -9.78
C HIS A 136 7.22 -6.29 -9.63
N ARG A 137 7.01 -4.97 -9.45
CA ARG A 137 8.11 -4.01 -9.25
C ARG A 137 8.91 -4.27 -7.98
N MET A 138 8.26 -4.76 -6.93
CA MET A 138 8.94 -5.16 -5.70
C MET A 138 9.77 -6.45 -5.91
N MET A 139 9.19 -7.45 -6.55
CA MET A 139 9.86 -8.72 -6.83
C MET A 139 10.99 -8.56 -7.83
N SER A 140 10.89 -7.64 -8.79
CA SER A 140 11.99 -7.35 -9.71
C SER A 140 13.21 -6.77 -9.01
N GLY A 141 13.02 -5.97 -7.95
CA GLY A 141 14.10 -5.52 -7.07
C GLY A 141 14.70 -6.69 -6.27
N CYS A 142 13.85 -7.57 -5.73
CA CYS A 142 14.30 -8.75 -4.98
C CYS A 142 15.12 -9.72 -5.85
N ARG A 143 14.72 -9.97 -7.10
CA ARG A 143 15.43 -10.86 -8.04
C ARG A 143 16.83 -10.37 -8.42
N LYS A 144 17.09 -9.06 -8.29
CA LYS A 144 18.41 -8.46 -8.54
C LYS A 144 19.34 -8.52 -7.33
N CYS A 145 18.84 -8.97 -6.17
CA CYS A 145 19.63 -9.07 -4.95
C CYS A 145 20.62 -10.25 -5.03
N PRO A 146 21.90 -10.11 -4.64
CA PRO A 146 22.84 -11.24 -4.55
C PRO A 146 22.31 -12.38 -3.67
N ASP A 147 21.62 -12.02 -2.58
CA ASP A 147 21.04 -12.97 -1.62
C ASP A 147 19.65 -13.47 -2.02
N HIS A 148 19.22 -13.28 -3.28
CA HIS A 148 17.90 -13.74 -3.74
C HIS A 148 17.70 -15.26 -3.55
N HIS A 149 18.78 -16.03 -3.64
CA HIS A 149 18.77 -17.48 -3.43
C HIS A 149 18.31 -17.90 -2.03
N LEU A 150 18.36 -17.00 -1.04
CA LEU A 150 17.87 -17.22 0.33
C LEU A 150 16.38 -16.86 0.49
N TYR A 151 15.71 -16.33 -0.53
CA TYR A 151 14.29 -15.99 -0.46
C TYR A 151 13.43 -17.26 -0.25
N PRO A 152 12.45 -17.27 0.67
CA PRO A 152 11.96 -16.18 1.52
C PRO A 152 12.66 -16.04 2.89
N ALA A 153 13.61 -16.92 3.22
CA ALA A 153 14.31 -16.95 4.51
C ALA A 153 15.38 -15.85 4.70
N CYS A 154 15.52 -14.93 3.75
CA CYS A 154 16.49 -13.83 3.78
C CYS A 154 16.31 -12.84 4.95
N PHE A 155 15.23 -12.94 5.73
CA PHE A 155 15.05 -12.15 6.96
C PHE A 155 15.80 -12.70 8.18
N THR A 156 16.17 -13.98 8.14
CA THR A 156 16.78 -14.74 9.26
C THR A 156 18.27 -14.99 9.09
N ALA A 157 18.74 -15.01 7.86
CA ALA A 157 20.18 -15.03 7.60
C ALA A 157 20.76 -13.68 8.04
N LEU A 158 21.93 -13.69 8.68
CA LEU A 158 22.75 -12.51 8.88
C LEU A 158 23.16 -11.99 7.49
N VAL A 159 22.26 -11.25 6.84
CA VAL A 159 22.49 -10.66 5.53
C VAL A 159 23.62 -9.66 5.69
N THR A 160 24.70 -9.89 4.96
CA THR A 160 25.85 -9.00 4.93
C THR A 160 25.39 -7.63 4.45
N THR A 161 25.97 -6.58 5.03
CA THR A 161 25.63 -5.16 4.89
C THR A 161 25.72 -4.59 3.46
N ASP A 162 25.96 -5.42 2.44
CA ASP A 162 26.31 -5.00 1.09
C ASP A 162 25.10 -4.82 0.15
N CYS A 163 23.88 -4.95 0.67
CA CYS A 163 22.65 -4.74 -0.11
C CYS A 163 22.33 -3.26 -0.43
N GLU A 164 23.08 -2.28 0.10
CA GLU A 164 22.81 -0.84 -0.07
C GLU A 164 23.22 -0.26 -1.43
N GLN A 165 24.01 -0.95 -2.26
CA GLN A 165 24.73 -0.31 -3.38
C GLN A 165 24.11 -0.40 -4.78
N TYR A 166 22.87 -0.92 -4.95
CA TYR A 166 22.28 -1.13 -6.27
C TYR A 166 20.84 -0.59 -6.38
N ASP A 167 20.71 0.74 -6.38
CA ASP A 167 19.49 1.47 -6.73
C ASP A 167 19.65 2.27 -8.04
#